data_AF-A0A7Y3F6A0-F1
#
_entry.id   AF-A0A7Y3F6A0-F1
#
_cell.length_a   1.000
_cell.length_b   1.000
_cell.length_c   1.000
_cell.angle_alpha   90.00
_cell.angle_beta   90.00
_cell.angle_gamma   90.00
#
_symmetry.space_group_name_H-M   'P 1'
#
loop_
_entity.id
_entity.type
_entity.pdbx_description
1 polymer ?
#
loop_
_entity_poly.entity_id
_entity_poly.type
_entity_poly.pdbx_seq_one_letter_code
_entity_poly.pdbx_strand_id
1 'polypeptide(L)' 'VVSSMEEAGLEPANSEITMRATTEVELDVETGGKVLKFLDILEDLDDTQAVYSNADIPDEAYED' A
#
# COMPACT_ATOMS: atom_id res chain seq x y z
N VAL A 1 19.82 0.92 -10.17
CA VAL A 1 18.79 1.90 -10.60
C VAL A 1 18.80 3.10 -9.68
N VAL A 2 18.58 2.92 -8.36
CA VAL A 2 18.67 4.00 -7.36
C VAL A 2 19.97 4.81 -7.49
N SER A 3 21.14 4.15 -7.44
CA SER A 3 22.43 4.82 -7.61
C SER A 3 22.55 5.61 -8.92
N SER A 4 21.99 5.09 -10.01
CA SER A 4 21.98 5.77 -11.31
C SER A 4 21.04 6.98 -11.33
N MET A 5 19.96 6.97 -10.54
CA MET A 5 19.08 8.12 -10.38
C MET A 5 19.76 9.22 -9.55
N GLU A 6 20.43 8.85 -8.46
CA GLU A 6 21.21 9.77 -7.61
C GLU A 6 22.35 10.43 -8.39
N GLU A 7 23.12 9.65 -9.17
CA GLU A 7 24.18 10.17 -10.05
C GLU A 7 23.64 11.15 -11.11
N ALA A 8 22.37 11.00 -11.52
CA ALA A 8 21.69 11.89 -12.44
C ALA A 8 21.06 13.13 -11.74
N GLY A 9 21.21 13.27 -10.43
CA GLY A 9 20.59 14.35 -9.63
C GLY A 9 19.08 14.18 -9.42
N LEU A 10 18.55 12.97 -9.67
CA LEU A 10 17.15 12.61 -9.47
C LEU A 10 17.00 11.86 -8.15
N GLU A 11 16.97 12.61 -7.04
CA GLU A 11 16.85 12.02 -5.71
C GLU A 11 15.45 11.37 -5.52
N PRO A 12 15.37 10.04 -5.31
CA PRO A 12 14.10 9.37 -5.07
C PRO A 12 13.60 9.67 -3.65
N ALA A 13 12.31 10.00 -3.52
CA ALA A 13 11.72 10.25 -2.19
C ALA A 13 11.67 8.98 -1.32
N ASN A 14 11.57 7.80 -1.94
CA ASN A 14 11.61 6.50 -1.29
C ASN A 14 12.13 5.43 -2.28
N SER A 15 12.78 4.39 -1.76
CA SER A 15 13.13 3.19 -2.51
C SER A 15 13.10 1.98 -1.57
N GLU A 16 12.22 1.02 -1.85
CA GLU A 16 12.07 -0.20 -1.08
C GLU A 16 11.80 -1.43 -1.94
N ILE A 17 12.00 -2.61 -1.34
CA ILE A 17 11.56 -3.88 -1.93
C ILE A 17 10.18 -4.18 -1.33
N THR A 18 9.18 -4.30 -2.20
CA THR A 18 7.77 -4.49 -1.82
C THR A 18 7.11 -5.50 -2.76
N MET A 19 5.94 -6.00 -2.36
CA MET A 19 5.12 -6.87 -3.21
C MET A 19 4.10 -6.04 -3.97
N ARG A 20 4.21 -6.02 -5.30
CA ARG A 20 3.25 -5.36 -6.19
C ARG A 20 2.33 -6.38 -6.84
N ALA A 21 1.02 -6.20 -6.67
CA ALA A 21 0.02 -7.04 -7.32
C ALA A 21 0.02 -6.84 -8.85
N THR A 22 -0.18 -7.92 -9.59
CA THR A 22 -0.32 -7.87 -11.06
C THR A 22 -1.72 -7.43 -11.50
N THR A 23 -2.73 -7.66 -10.66
CA THR A 23 -4.13 -7.34 -10.93
C THR A 23 -4.79 -6.80 -9.67
N GLU A 24 -5.60 -5.78 -9.82
CA GLU A 24 -6.33 -5.13 -8.72
C GLU A 24 -7.80 -5.58 -8.68
N VAL A 25 -8.43 -5.44 -7.51
CA VAL A 25 -9.84 -5.73 -7.28
C VAL A 25 -10.50 -4.46 -6.76
N GLU A 26 -11.32 -3.84 -7.62
CA GLU A 26 -12.11 -2.65 -7.30
C GLU A 26 -13.15 -2.97 -6.21
N LEU A 27 -13.19 -2.13 -5.17
CA LEU A 27 -14.13 -2.23 -4.06
C LEU A 27 -15.10 -1.05 -4.06
N ASP A 28 -16.31 -1.25 -3.52
CA ASP A 28 -17.19 -0.16 -3.16
C ASP A 28 -16.75 0.51 -1.83
N VAL A 29 -17.32 1.67 -1.52
CA VAL A 29 -16.96 2.46 -0.33
C VAL A 29 -17.17 1.67 0.97
N GLU A 30 -18.27 0.91 1.06
CA GLU A 30 -18.59 0.13 2.26
C GLU A 30 -17.58 -1.00 2.48
N THR A 31 -17.23 -1.72 1.43
CA THR A 31 -16.29 -2.84 1.48
C THR A 31 -14.86 -2.34 1.63
N GLY A 32 -14.51 -1.24 0.96
CA GLY A 32 -13.23 -0.54 1.12
C GLY A 32 -12.97 -0.18 2.58
N GLY A 33 -13.93 0.46 3.25
CA GLY A 33 -13.79 0.81 4.67
C GLY A 33 -13.64 -0.41 5.59
N LYS A 34 -14.28 -1.55 5.28
CA LYS A 34 -14.08 -2.81 6.03
C LYS A 34 -12.71 -3.41 5.79
N VAL A 35 -12.21 -3.37 4.56
CA VAL A 35 -10.88 -3.88 4.20
C VAL A 35 -9.81 -3.01 4.85
N LEU A 36 -9.94 -1.68 4.84
CA LEU A 36 -9.02 -0.78 5.55
C LEU A 36 -8.91 -1.15 7.03
N LYS A 37 -10.04 -1.24 7.73
CA LYS A 37 -10.07 -1.65 9.15
C LYS A 37 -9.44 -3.02 9.40
N PHE A 38 -9.58 -3.94 8.44
CA PHE A 38 -8.95 -5.25 8.54
C PHE A 38 -7.43 -5.18 8.34
N LEU A 39 -6.95 -4.39 7.37
CA LEU A 39 -5.53 -4.16 7.14
C LEU A 39 -4.88 -3.51 8.38
N ASP A 40 -5.51 -2.50 8.97
CA ASP A 40 -5.03 -1.85 10.21
C ASP A 40 -4.84 -2.86 11.34
N ILE A 41 -5.84 -3.73 11.56
CA ILE A 41 -5.76 -4.77 12.60
C ILE A 41 -4.61 -5.73 12.34
N LEU A 42 -4.33 -6.06 11.07
CA LEU A 42 -3.20 -6.91 10.73
C LEU A 42 -1.88 -6.20 11.03
N GLU A 43 -1.74 -4.92 10.68
CA GLU A 43 -0.53 -4.12 10.91
C GLU A 43 -0.24 -3.89 12.40
N ASP A 44 -1.27 -3.87 13.24
CA ASP A 44 -1.15 -3.74 14.70
C ASP A 44 -0.62 -5.01 15.39
N LEU A 45 -0.50 -6.13 14.70
CA LEU A 45 0.01 -7.37 15.28
C LEU A 45 1.54 -7.36 15.38
N ASP A 46 2.07 -7.59 16.58
CA ASP A 46 3.51 -7.63 16.87
C ASP A 46 4.34 -8.54 15.93
N ASP A 47 3.71 -9.62 15.45
CA ASP A 47 4.37 -10.64 14.61
C ASP A 47 4.29 -10.33 13.10
N THR A 48 3.48 -9.35 12.68
CA THR A 48 3.38 -9.00 11.27
C THR A 48 4.53 -8.08 10.86
N GLN A 49 5.16 -8.39 9.72
CA GLN A 49 6.32 -7.65 9.23
C GLN A 49 5.95 -6.68 8.10
N ALA A 50 5.00 -7.07 7.25
CA ALA A 50 4.45 -6.26 6.18
C ALA A 50 3.12 -6.86 5.72
N VAL A 51 2.16 -6.00 5.37
CA VAL A 51 0.86 -6.37 4.81
C VAL A 51 0.77 -5.84 3.39
N TYR A 52 0.28 -6.67 2.47
CA TYR A 52 0.09 -6.29 1.07
C TYR A 52 -1.29 -6.73 0.62
N SER A 53 -1.94 -5.88 -0.17
CA SER A 53 -3.27 -6.14 -0.73
C SER A 53 -3.28 -5.77 -2.21
N ASN A 54 -4.21 -6.36 -2.95
CA ASN A 54 -4.54 -5.95 -4.31
C ASN A 54 -5.90 -5.24 -4.38
N ALA A 55 -6.47 -4.85 -3.24
CA ALA A 55 -7.69 -4.07 -3.18
C ALA A 55 -7.44 -2.67 -3.74
N ASP A 56 -8.26 -2.28 -4.71
CA ASP A 56 -8.38 -0.91 -5.19
C ASP A 56 -9.53 -0.25 -4.41
N ILE A 57 -9.16 0.68 -3.53
CA ILE A 57 -10.04 1.24 -2.51
C ILE A 57 -10.39 2.66 -2.93
N PRO A 58 -11.69 2.99 -3.07
CA PRO A 58 -12.09 4.34 -3.46
C PRO A 58 -11.68 5.35 -2.39
N ASP A 59 -11.25 6.55 -2.81
CA ASP A 59 -10.79 7.61 -1.91
C ASP A 59 -11.83 7.95 -0.83
N GLU A 60 -13.13 7.87 -1.14
CA GLU A 60 -14.21 8.16 -0.18
C GLU A 60 -14.32 7.12 0.96
N ALA A 61 -13.68 5.96 0.84
CA ALA A 61 -13.64 4.94 1.89
C ALA A 61 -12.61 5.24 2.99
N TYR A 62 -11.64 6.11 2.71
CA TYR A 62 -10.69 6.59 3.71
C TYR A 62 -11.42 7.64 4.56
N GLU A 63 -11.94 7.22 5.70
CA GLU A 63 -12.53 8.11 6.73
C GLU A 63 -11.44 9.13 7.19
N ASP A 64 -11.82 10.38 7.48
CA ASP A 64 -10.94 11.40 8.11
C ASP A 64 -10.49 10.99 9.54
#